data_AF-A0A4Q9FG79-F1
#
_entry.id   AF-A0A4Q9FG79-F1
#
_cell.length_a   1.000
_cell.length_b   1.000
_cell.length_c   1.000
_cell.angle_alpha   90.00
_cell.angle_beta   90.00
_cell.angle_gamma   90.00
#
_symmetry.space_group_name_H-M   'P 1'
#
loop_
_entity.id
_entity.type
_entity.pdbx_description
1 polymer ?
#
loop_
_entity_poly.entity_id
_entity_poly.type
_entity_poly.pdbx_seq_one_letter_code
_entity_poly.pdbx_strand_id
1 'polypeptide(L)'
;MKKFKIYTLVIAISFLGFNCSNNDDDVMIPQGPDFSGTYSQEDQMGRPAVNTVFVSSSSKDMFNTTIPSQQNAAFQSMFETNLTALSPAYANPGDMNALMLDAPTFTGLLATDVLNVSLDGKTTFFDGTNVLTGRSLADDVITVELLLIFGGEDFSENPTLSDDNVDANDKAFLTSFPYLASPW
;
A
#
# COMPACT_ATOMS: atom_id res chain seq x y z
N MET A 1 14.62 72.50 -3.87
CA MET A 1 14.13 71.72 -5.04
C MET A 1 15.15 70.76 -5.66
N LYS A 2 16.45 71.09 -5.77
CA LYS A 2 17.45 70.18 -6.40
C LYS A 2 17.71 68.89 -5.61
N LYS A 3 17.77 68.94 -4.26
CA LYS A 3 18.00 67.75 -3.42
C LYS A 3 16.83 66.74 -3.47
N PHE A 4 15.59 67.23 -3.55
CA PHE A 4 14.39 66.38 -3.61
C PHE A 4 14.37 65.54 -4.91
N LYS A 5 14.73 66.14 -6.06
CA LYS A 5 14.85 65.42 -7.34
C LYS A 5 15.93 64.35 -7.33
N ILE A 6 17.03 64.57 -6.61
CA ILE A 6 18.13 63.59 -6.47
C ILE A 6 17.67 62.40 -5.64
N TYR A 7 16.94 62.62 -4.54
CA TYR A 7 16.41 61.52 -3.73
C TYR A 7 15.34 60.71 -4.48
N THR A 8 14.47 61.34 -5.26
CA THR A 8 13.48 60.62 -6.10
C THR A 8 14.14 59.80 -7.20
N LEU A 9 15.24 60.31 -7.79
CA LEU A 9 15.99 59.57 -8.81
C LEU A 9 16.72 58.36 -8.23
N VAL A 10 17.30 58.48 -7.04
CA VAL A 10 17.99 57.37 -6.36
C VAL A 10 16.99 56.27 -5.95
N ILE A 11 15.82 56.64 -5.43
CA ILE A 11 14.77 55.67 -5.07
C ILE A 11 14.21 54.97 -6.32
N ALA A 12 14.02 55.68 -7.43
CA ALA A 12 13.55 55.10 -8.69
C ALA A 12 14.56 54.11 -9.31
N ILE A 13 15.86 54.38 -9.18
CA ILE A 13 16.92 53.49 -9.65
C ILE A 13 17.01 52.22 -8.77
N SER A 14 16.80 52.34 -7.46
CA SER A 14 16.78 51.18 -6.55
C SER A 14 15.61 50.23 -6.79
N PHE A 15 14.47 50.71 -7.33
CA PHE A 15 13.33 49.87 -7.73
C PHE A 15 13.54 49.12 -9.05
N LEU A 16 14.55 49.49 -9.86
CA LEU A 16 14.88 48.84 -11.13
C LEU A 16 15.97 47.76 -10.99
N GLY A 17 16.52 47.56 -9.78
CA GLY A 17 17.66 46.68 -9.51
C GLY A 17 17.35 45.23 -9.11
N PHE A 18 16.07 44.83 -9.02
CA PHE A 18 15.71 43.42 -8.80
C PHE A 18 15.42 42.71 -10.12
N ASN A 19 16.48 42.44 -10.88
CA ASN A 19 16.49 41.33 -11.84
C ASN A 19 17.24 40.18 -11.17
N CYS A 20 16.50 39.27 -10.51
CA CYS A 20 16.97 37.90 -10.42
C CYS A 20 16.76 37.29 -11.81
N SER A 21 17.72 37.46 -12.72
CA SER A 21 17.85 36.47 -13.79
C SER A 21 18.39 35.23 -13.10
N ASN A 22 17.52 34.27 -12.81
CA ASN A 22 17.96 32.89 -12.58
C ASN A 22 18.61 32.45 -13.90
N ASN A 23 19.90 32.70 -14.04
CA ASN A 23 20.67 32.33 -15.22
C ASN A 23 21.28 30.94 -15.00
N ASP A 24 20.49 30.05 -14.39
CA ASP A 24 20.80 28.62 -14.20
C ASP A 24 20.29 27.79 -15.40
N ASP A 25 19.78 28.45 -16.45
CA ASP A 25 19.11 27.84 -17.61
C ASP A 25 20.08 27.33 -18.71
N ASP A 26 21.40 27.38 -18.51
CA ASP A 26 22.39 26.84 -19.47
C ASP A 26 23.07 25.56 -18.98
N VAL A 27 22.40 24.84 -18.07
CA VAL A 27 22.65 23.42 -17.93
C VAL A 27 21.87 22.74 -19.05
N MET A 28 22.57 22.28 -20.10
CA MET A 28 22.04 21.23 -20.96
C MET A 28 21.85 19.97 -20.11
N ILE A 29 20.74 19.94 -19.36
CA ILE A 29 20.22 18.72 -18.78
C ILE A 29 19.94 17.85 -20.00
N PRO A 30 20.58 16.67 -20.14
CA PRO A 30 20.26 15.73 -21.20
C PRO A 30 18.75 15.59 -21.17
N GLN A 31 18.08 15.98 -22.25
CA GLN A 31 16.62 15.91 -22.31
C GLN A 31 16.30 14.45 -22.06
N GLY A 32 15.80 14.16 -20.85
CA GLY A 32 15.42 12.81 -20.48
C GLY A 32 14.37 12.30 -21.45
N PRO A 33 14.01 11.02 -21.37
CA PRO A 33 12.88 10.52 -22.15
C PRO A 33 11.68 11.48 -22.06
N ASP A 34 11.13 11.87 -23.21
CA ASP A 34 9.95 12.73 -23.28
C ASP A 34 8.74 11.93 -22.77
N PHE A 35 8.24 12.32 -21.60
CA PHE A 35 7.05 11.73 -20.97
C PHE A 35 5.78 12.58 -21.22
N SER A 36 5.78 13.42 -22.26
CA SER A 36 4.56 14.09 -22.68
C SER A 36 3.62 13.10 -23.39
N GLY A 37 2.33 13.13 -23.04
CA GLY A 37 1.33 12.25 -23.64
C GLY A 37 0.08 12.07 -22.79
N THR A 38 -0.89 11.36 -23.35
CA THR A 38 -2.06 10.87 -22.62
C THR A 38 -1.78 9.44 -22.16
N TYR A 39 -1.87 9.19 -20.86
CA TYR A 39 -1.68 7.88 -20.27
C TYR A 39 -3.02 7.22 -19.97
N SER A 40 -3.14 5.93 -20.24
CA SER A 40 -4.18 5.06 -19.70
C SER A 40 -3.56 4.07 -18.73
N GLN A 41 -4.29 3.74 -17.67
CA GLN A 41 -3.90 2.64 -16.80
C GLN A 41 -4.16 1.32 -17.53
N GLU A 42 -3.10 0.55 -17.79
CA GLU A 42 -3.21 -0.79 -18.37
C GLU A 42 -3.46 -1.85 -17.30
N ASP A 43 -2.72 -1.81 -16.19
CA ASP A 43 -2.80 -2.80 -15.12
C ASP A 43 -2.30 -2.19 -13.78
N GLN A 44 -2.95 -2.58 -12.68
CA GLN A 44 -2.41 -2.56 -11.33
C GLN A 44 -2.36 -4.01 -10.84
N MET A 45 -1.16 -4.48 -10.53
CA MET A 45 -1.02 -5.83 -10.00
C MET A 45 -1.59 -5.86 -8.59
N GLY A 46 -2.78 -6.46 -8.44
CA GLY A 46 -3.41 -6.69 -7.15
C GLY A 46 -2.48 -7.41 -6.18
N ARG A 47 -2.58 -7.15 -4.87
CA ARG A 47 -1.90 -7.94 -3.81
C ARG A 47 -2.00 -9.44 -4.11
N PRO A 48 -0.88 -10.15 -4.35
CA PRO A 48 -0.91 -11.49 -4.95
C PRO A 48 -1.82 -12.51 -4.25
N ALA A 49 -1.76 -12.62 -2.92
CA ALA A 49 -2.60 -13.54 -2.16
C ALA A 49 -4.08 -13.18 -2.28
N VAL A 50 -4.42 -11.91 -2.07
CA VAL A 50 -5.80 -11.40 -2.13
C VAL A 50 -6.40 -11.56 -3.53
N ASN A 51 -5.66 -11.19 -4.58
CA ASN A 51 -6.09 -11.31 -5.98
C ASN A 51 -6.19 -12.78 -6.43
N THR A 52 -5.43 -13.68 -5.81
CA THR A 52 -5.51 -15.12 -6.11
C THR A 52 -6.72 -15.76 -5.47
N VAL A 53 -7.03 -15.41 -4.22
CA VAL A 53 -8.05 -16.09 -3.42
C VAL A 53 -9.43 -15.46 -3.61
N PHE A 54 -9.54 -14.13 -3.64
CA PHE A 54 -10.83 -13.44 -3.54
C PHE A 54 -11.32 -12.82 -4.85
N VAL A 55 -10.45 -12.62 -5.84
CA VAL A 55 -10.87 -12.12 -7.16
C VAL A 55 -11.17 -13.31 -8.07
N SER A 56 -12.43 -13.44 -8.49
CA SER A 56 -12.85 -14.49 -9.42
C SER A 56 -12.10 -14.36 -10.75
N SER A 57 -11.77 -15.49 -11.39
CA SER A 57 -10.94 -15.52 -12.62
C SER A 57 -11.45 -14.62 -13.75
N SER A 58 -12.78 -14.49 -13.91
CA SER A 58 -13.40 -13.62 -14.93
C SER A 58 -13.33 -12.13 -14.60
N SER A 59 -12.94 -11.76 -13.39
CA SER A 59 -12.95 -10.39 -12.87
C SER A 59 -11.55 -9.82 -12.65
N LYS A 60 -10.49 -10.61 -12.92
CA LYS A 60 -9.09 -10.20 -12.72
C LYS A 60 -8.73 -8.96 -13.53
N ASP A 61 -9.01 -8.94 -14.83
CA ASP A 61 -8.70 -7.78 -15.68
C ASP A 61 -9.47 -6.52 -15.24
N MET A 62 -10.72 -6.70 -14.79
CA MET A 62 -11.54 -5.61 -14.27
C MET A 62 -10.97 -5.07 -12.95
N PHE A 63 -10.55 -5.96 -12.05
CA PHE A 63 -9.94 -5.58 -10.77
C PHE A 63 -8.62 -4.83 -10.99
N ASN A 64 -7.79 -5.34 -11.91
CA ASN A 64 -6.51 -4.77 -12.31
C ASN A 64 -6.63 -3.39 -13.00
N THR A 65 -7.80 -3.00 -13.49
CA THR A 65 -8.00 -1.69 -14.14
C THR A 65 -8.87 -0.72 -13.34
N THR A 66 -9.54 -1.19 -12.27
CA THR A 66 -10.42 -0.35 -11.43
C THR A 66 -9.61 0.41 -10.40
N ILE A 67 -9.54 1.74 -10.48
CA ILE A 67 -8.77 2.55 -9.52
C ILE A 67 -9.12 2.22 -8.04
N PRO A 68 -8.15 2.27 -7.11
CA PRO A 68 -8.38 1.81 -5.73
C PRO A 68 -9.56 2.46 -5.01
N SER A 69 -9.83 3.74 -5.29
CA SER A 69 -10.97 4.48 -4.71
C SER A 69 -12.35 3.94 -5.14
N GLN A 70 -12.42 3.10 -6.18
CA GLN A 70 -13.64 2.47 -6.69
C GLN A 70 -13.69 0.96 -6.44
N GLN A 71 -12.58 0.31 -6.08
CA GLN A 71 -12.52 -1.15 -5.96
C GLN A 71 -13.45 -1.69 -4.86
N ASN A 72 -13.52 -1.02 -3.71
CA ASN A 72 -14.38 -1.47 -2.61
C ASN A 72 -15.84 -1.59 -3.07
N ALA A 73 -16.37 -0.53 -3.69
CA ALA A 73 -17.74 -0.50 -4.20
C ALA A 73 -17.99 -1.53 -5.32
N ALA A 74 -16.96 -1.89 -6.09
CA ALA A 74 -17.08 -2.81 -7.21
C ALA A 74 -16.92 -4.30 -6.81
N PHE A 75 -16.10 -4.61 -5.80
CA PHE A 75 -15.64 -5.98 -5.54
C PHE A 75 -15.88 -6.50 -4.12
N GLN A 76 -16.24 -5.66 -3.13
CA GLN A 76 -16.41 -6.12 -1.74
C GLN A 76 -17.40 -7.29 -1.63
N SER A 77 -18.55 -7.21 -2.31
CA SER A 77 -19.56 -8.29 -2.24
C SER A 77 -19.09 -9.61 -2.85
N MET A 78 -18.23 -9.55 -3.88
CA MET A 78 -17.58 -10.75 -4.44
C MET A 78 -16.60 -11.36 -3.43
N PHE A 79 -15.81 -10.51 -2.76
CA PHE A 79 -14.86 -10.94 -1.76
C PHE A 79 -15.58 -11.60 -0.57
N GLU A 80 -16.69 -11.01 -0.11
CA GLU A 80 -17.52 -11.57 0.96
C GLU A 80 -18.10 -12.92 0.58
N THR A 81 -18.61 -13.05 -0.64
CA THR A 81 -19.10 -14.33 -1.16
C THR A 81 -18.00 -15.38 -1.18
N ASN A 82 -16.80 -15.02 -1.64
CA ASN A 82 -15.68 -15.94 -1.71
C ASN A 82 -15.13 -16.29 -0.31
N LEU A 83 -15.08 -15.33 0.62
CA LEU A 83 -14.64 -15.55 2.00
C LEU A 83 -15.58 -16.52 2.73
N THR A 84 -16.88 -16.27 2.71
CA THR A 84 -17.87 -17.09 3.41
C THR A 84 -18.02 -18.49 2.79
N ALA A 85 -17.74 -18.63 1.49
CA ALA A 85 -17.67 -19.93 0.84
C ALA A 85 -16.38 -20.69 1.16
N LEU A 86 -15.26 -19.99 1.37
CA LEU A 86 -13.95 -20.57 1.62
C LEU A 86 -13.76 -20.95 3.09
N SER A 87 -14.12 -20.06 4.00
CA SER A 87 -13.76 -20.19 5.42
C SER A 87 -14.93 -20.64 6.28
N PRO A 88 -14.79 -21.78 6.99
CA PRO A 88 -15.76 -22.17 8.02
C PRO A 88 -15.81 -21.19 9.21
N ALA A 89 -14.78 -20.36 9.42
CA ALA A 89 -14.76 -19.35 10.49
C ALA A 89 -15.66 -18.13 10.21
N TYR A 90 -16.32 -18.09 9.06
CA TYR A 90 -17.34 -17.08 8.71
C TYR A 90 -18.66 -17.74 8.30
N ALA A 91 -18.92 -18.97 8.76
CA ALA A 91 -20.08 -19.76 8.33
C ALA A 91 -21.39 -19.27 8.96
N ASN A 92 -21.34 -18.58 10.09
CA ASN A 92 -22.52 -18.18 10.86
C ASN A 92 -22.61 -16.66 11.04
N PRO A 93 -23.85 -16.13 11.20
CA PRO A 93 -24.03 -14.72 11.53
C PRO A 93 -23.40 -14.37 12.89
N GLY A 94 -22.54 -13.37 12.89
CA GLY A 94 -21.86 -12.88 14.09
C GLY A 94 -20.41 -13.31 14.21
N ASP A 95 -19.97 -14.27 13.37
CA ASP A 95 -18.58 -14.72 13.33
C ASP A 95 -17.65 -13.59 12.87
N MET A 96 -16.49 -13.49 13.52
CA MET A 96 -15.46 -12.52 13.25
C MET A 96 -14.07 -13.17 13.20
N ASN A 97 -13.09 -12.50 12.59
CA ASN A 97 -11.70 -12.87 12.80
C ASN A 97 -11.14 -12.30 14.10
N ALA A 98 -9.88 -12.62 14.39
CA ALA A 98 -9.14 -12.12 15.53
C ALA A 98 -8.87 -10.61 15.55
N LEU A 99 -9.21 -9.88 14.48
CA LEU A 99 -9.25 -8.42 14.47
C LEU A 99 -10.63 -7.87 14.85
N MET A 100 -11.55 -8.74 15.25
CA MET A 100 -12.95 -8.45 15.52
C MET A 100 -13.67 -7.84 14.30
N LEU A 101 -13.29 -8.27 13.10
CA LEU A 101 -13.92 -7.85 11.85
C LEU A 101 -14.86 -8.94 11.37
N ASP A 102 -16.12 -8.58 11.17
CA ASP A 102 -17.07 -9.44 10.47
C ASP A 102 -16.72 -9.55 8.97
N ALA A 103 -17.37 -10.49 8.27
CA ALA A 103 -17.09 -10.74 6.85
C ALA A 103 -17.22 -9.47 5.97
N PRO A 104 -18.28 -8.64 6.09
CA PRO A 104 -18.38 -7.40 5.32
C PRO A 104 -17.23 -6.42 5.60
N THR A 105 -16.88 -6.22 6.87
CA THR A 105 -15.82 -5.26 7.26
C THR A 105 -14.44 -5.75 6.83
N PHE A 106 -14.13 -7.03 7.04
CA PHE A 106 -12.85 -7.62 6.65
C PHE A 106 -12.67 -7.60 5.13
N THR A 107 -13.70 -7.99 4.37
CA THR A 107 -13.62 -7.96 2.91
C THR A 107 -13.65 -6.56 2.33
N GLY A 108 -14.27 -5.60 3.02
CA GLY A 108 -14.15 -4.18 2.68
C GLY A 108 -12.70 -3.69 2.76
N LEU A 109 -11.97 -4.08 3.80
CA LEU A 109 -10.54 -3.79 3.95
C LEU A 109 -9.71 -4.46 2.83
N LEU A 110 -10.00 -5.72 2.50
CA LEU A 110 -9.25 -6.47 1.49
C LEU A 110 -9.54 -6.04 0.05
N ALA A 111 -10.77 -5.59 -0.25
CA ALA A 111 -11.18 -5.22 -1.59
C ALA A 111 -10.52 -3.93 -2.08
N THR A 112 -10.00 -3.09 -1.18
CA THR A 112 -9.21 -1.91 -1.54
C THR A 112 -7.73 -2.30 -1.57
N ASP A 113 -7.18 -2.41 -2.77
CA ASP A 113 -5.79 -2.77 -3.00
C ASP A 113 -4.87 -1.57 -2.82
N VAL A 114 -4.55 -1.29 -1.56
CA VAL A 114 -3.61 -0.24 -1.16
C VAL A 114 -2.60 -0.80 -0.17
N LEU A 115 -1.40 -0.22 -0.17
CA LEU A 115 -0.39 -0.52 0.84
C LEU A 115 -0.66 0.32 2.09
N ASN A 116 -1.01 -0.34 3.18
CA ASN A 116 -1.08 0.29 4.48
C ASN A 116 0.34 0.37 5.08
N VAL A 117 0.74 1.57 5.49
CA VAL A 117 2.06 1.84 6.07
C VAL A 117 1.94 2.84 7.21
N SER A 118 2.65 2.59 8.30
CA SER A 118 2.87 3.58 9.34
C SER A 118 4.17 4.33 9.09
N LEU A 119 4.16 5.66 9.23
CA LEU A 119 5.33 6.53 9.00
C LEU A 119 6.14 6.80 10.28
N ASP A 120 5.53 6.59 11.44
CA ASP A 120 6.06 6.94 12.77
C ASP A 120 5.86 5.84 13.82
N GLY A 121 5.11 4.77 13.48
CA GLY A 121 4.88 3.61 14.31
C GLY A 121 5.72 2.40 13.90
N LYS A 122 5.50 1.28 14.61
CA LYS A 122 6.17 0.01 14.30
C LYS A 122 5.68 -0.51 12.95
N THR A 123 6.60 -0.79 12.02
CA THR A 123 6.31 -1.48 10.77
C THR A 123 6.14 -2.97 11.02
N THR A 124 4.92 -3.48 10.90
CA THR A 124 4.63 -4.91 11.00
C THR A 124 3.33 -5.25 10.28
N PHE A 125 3.23 -6.47 9.77
CA PHE A 125 2.00 -7.01 9.21
C PHE A 125 0.99 -7.26 10.32
N PHE A 126 1.43 -7.91 11.40
CA PHE A 126 0.67 -8.09 12.64
C PHE A 126 1.61 -8.54 13.77
N ASP A 127 1.45 -7.97 14.97
CA ASP A 127 2.20 -8.39 16.17
C ASP A 127 1.32 -8.57 17.42
N GLY A 128 0.00 -8.70 17.24
CA GLY A 128 -0.98 -8.75 18.32
C GLY A 128 -1.43 -7.37 18.82
N THR A 129 -0.75 -6.28 18.44
CA THR A 129 -1.12 -4.90 18.82
C THR A 129 -1.27 -4.00 17.60
N ASN A 130 -0.28 -3.99 16.73
CA ASN A 130 -0.25 -3.24 15.48
C ASN A 130 -0.74 -4.14 14.35
N VAL A 131 -1.53 -3.57 13.45
CA VAL A 131 -2.23 -4.30 12.39
C VAL A 131 -2.00 -3.58 11.07
N LEU A 132 -1.42 -4.28 10.10
CA LEU A 132 -1.23 -3.81 8.72
C LEU A 132 -0.52 -2.45 8.63
N THR A 133 0.54 -2.24 9.42
CA THR A 133 1.32 -0.99 9.40
C THR A 133 2.53 -1.07 8.47
N GLY A 134 2.51 -2.04 7.55
CA GLY A 134 3.58 -2.41 6.64
C GLY A 134 3.94 -3.87 6.83
N ARG A 135 5.21 -4.24 6.60
CA ARG A 135 5.74 -5.56 6.95
C ARG A 135 7.23 -5.49 7.29
N SER A 136 7.64 -6.18 8.33
CA SER A 136 9.04 -6.45 8.64
C SER A 136 9.53 -7.66 7.83
N LEU A 137 10.85 -7.83 7.73
CA LEU A 137 11.42 -9.00 7.06
C LEU A 137 11.08 -10.32 7.76
N ALA A 138 10.91 -10.29 9.09
CA ALA A 138 10.66 -11.46 9.91
C ALA A 138 9.16 -11.73 10.15
N ASP A 139 8.26 -10.92 9.57
CA ASP A 139 6.83 -11.15 9.71
C ASP A 139 6.42 -12.39 8.91
N ASP A 140 5.80 -13.35 9.59
CA ASP A 140 5.15 -14.49 8.97
C ASP A 140 3.78 -14.08 8.41
N VAL A 141 3.82 -13.45 7.24
CA VAL A 141 2.64 -12.89 6.59
C VAL A 141 1.62 -13.97 6.25
N ILE A 142 2.07 -15.15 5.81
CA ILE A 142 1.14 -16.19 5.33
C ILE A 142 0.40 -16.82 6.50
N THR A 143 1.08 -17.17 7.59
CA THR A 143 0.40 -17.68 8.79
C THR A 143 -0.59 -16.66 9.33
N VAL A 144 -0.24 -15.37 9.38
CA VAL A 144 -1.19 -14.32 9.78
C VAL A 144 -2.39 -14.24 8.83
N GLU A 145 -2.19 -14.27 7.51
CA GLU A 145 -3.29 -14.26 6.55
C GLU A 145 -4.22 -15.47 6.73
N LEU A 146 -3.66 -16.66 6.92
CA LEU A 146 -4.43 -17.89 7.20
C LEU A 146 -5.19 -17.79 8.53
N LEU A 147 -4.57 -17.26 9.59
CA LEU A 147 -5.23 -16.99 10.87
C LEU A 147 -6.42 -16.04 10.73
N LEU A 148 -6.30 -14.98 9.93
CA LEU A 148 -7.38 -14.01 9.71
C LEU A 148 -8.54 -14.56 8.87
N ILE A 149 -8.26 -15.58 8.06
CA ILE A 149 -9.28 -16.27 7.25
C ILE A 149 -9.93 -17.38 8.05
N PHE A 150 -9.16 -18.23 8.74
CA PHE A 150 -9.60 -19.52 9.29
C PHE A 150 -9.58 -19.61 10.82
N GLY A 151 -8.88 -18.71 11.51
CA GLY A 151 -8.60 -18.82 12.94
C GLY A 151 -9.75 -18.41 13.87
N GLY A 152 -10.79 -17.74 13.36
CA GLY A 152 -11.86 -17.16 14.19
C GLY A 152 -11.36 -16.03 15.11
N GLU A 153 -12.12 -15.69 16.15
CA GLU A 153 -11.85 -14.54 17.03
C GLU A 153 -10.65 -14.74 17.95
N ASP A 154 -10.29 -15.98 18.27
CA ASP A 154 -9.23 -16.32 19.23
C ASP A 154 -8.09 -17.15 18.63
N PHE A 155 -8.04 -17.24 17.30
CA PHE A 155 -7.07 -18.01 16.53
C PHE A 155 -7.17 -19.55 16.65
N SER A 156 -8.22 -20.08 17.27
CA SER A 156 -8.29 -21.51 17.61
C SER A 156 -9.29 -22.35 16.80
N GLU A 157 -10.14 -21.74 15.96
CA GLU A 157 -11.28 -22.46 15.37
C GLU A 157 -10.88 -23.55 14.37
N ASN A 158 -9.96 -23.23 13.44
CA ASN A 158 -9.53 -24.16 12.38
C ASN A 158 -8.00 -24.24 12.32
N PRO A 159 -7.35 -24.84 13.34
CA PRO A 159 -5.90 -24.79 13.50
C PRO A 159 -5.15 -25.48 12.36
N THR A 160 -5.76 -26.47 11.72
CA THR A 160 -5.15 -27.18 10.56
C THR A 160 -5.16 -26.37 9.27
N LEU A 161 -5.87 -25.24 9.24
CA LEU A 161 -5.96 -24.33 8.08
C LEU A 161 -5.33 -22.97 8.37
N SER A 162 -4.90 -22.72 9.60
CA SER A 162 -4.49 -21.40 10.09
C SER A 162 -2.96 -21.20 10.15
N ASP A 163 -2.19 -22.10 9.51
CA ASP A 163 -0.73 -22.11 9.59
C ASP A 163 -0.14 -22.72 8.31
N ASP A 164 0.93 -22.13 7.77
CA ASP A 164 1.58 -22.61 6.54
C ASP A 164 2.72 -23.62 6.79
N ASN A 165 3.05 -23.84 8.07
CA ASN A 165 4.10 -24.70 8.60
C ASN A 165 5.52 -24.29 8.15
N VAL A 166 5.76 -22.99 7.93
CA VAL A 166 7.05 -22.41 7.54
C VAL A 166 7.51 -21.35 8.55
N ASP A 167 8.08 -21.81 9.67
CA ASP A 167 8.43 -20.95 10.80
C ASP A 167 9.66 -20.03 10.57
N ALA A 168 10.48 -20.30 9.54
CA ALA A 168 11.74 -19.57 9.34
C ALA A 168 12.30 -19.68 7.92
N ASN A 169 13.15 -18.72 7.55
CA ASN A 169 13.96 -18.79 6.34
C ASN A 169 15.10 -19.80 6.46
N ASP A 170 15.44 -20.45 5.34
CA ASP A 170 16.59 -21.37 5.26
C ASP A 170 17.94 -20.69 5.55
N LYS A 171 18.03 -19.38 5.29
CA LYS A 171 19.19 -18.55 5.63
C LYS A 171 18.73 -17.35 6.46
N ALA A 172 19.44 -17.10 7.55
CA ALA A 172 19.22 -15.93 8.39
C ALA A 172 19.44 -14.63 7.59
N PHE A 173 18.67 -13.59 7.93
CA PHE A 173 18.88 -12.25 7.40
C PHE A 173 20.26 -11.70 7.74
N LEU A 174 20.79 -10.86 6.86
CA LEU A 174 22.04 -10.14 7.08
C LEU A 174 21.81 -9.04 8.12
N THR A 175 22.82 -8.73 8.92
CA THR A 175 22.78 -7.60 9.87
C THR A 175 23.03 -6.25 9.21
N SER A 176 23.28 -6.23 7.89
CA SER A 176 23.55 -5.04 7.08
C SER A 176 22.90 -5.16 5.71
N PHE A 177 22.65 -4.02 5.07
CA PHE A 177 22.13 -3.96 3.70
C PHE A 177 22.95 -4.86 2.75
N PRO A 178 22.31 -5.69 1.90
CA PRO A 178 20.89 -5.69 1.51
C PRO A 178 19.89 -6.40 2.46
N TYR A 179 20.27 -6.79 3.68
CA TYR A 179 19.45 -7.48 4.71
C TYR A 179 18.87 -8.86 4.31
N LEU A 180 18.49 -9.08 3.05
CA LEU A 180 18.13 -10.38 2.50
C LEU A 180 19.38 -11.23 2.23
N ALA A 181 19.31 -12.52 2.56
CA ALA A 181 20.35 -13.48 2.23
C ALA A 181 20.35 -13.82 0.73
N SER A 182 21.47 -14.34 0.22
CA SER A 182 21.54 -14.78 -1.18
C SER A 182 20.69 -16.03 -1.42
N PRO A 183 20.13 -16.20 -2.64
CA PRO A 183 19.56 -17.48 -3.06
C PRO A 183 20.59 -18.63 -2.94
N TRP A 184 20.09 -19.86 -2.95
CA TRP A 184 20.91 -21.08 -3.04
C TRP A 184 21.28 -21.40 -4.49
#